data_AF-D2VS46-F1
#
_entry.id   AF-D2VS46-F1
#
_cell.length_a   1.000
_cell.length_b   1.000
_cell.length_c   1.000
_cell.angle_alpha   90.00
_cell.angle_beta   90.00
_cell.angle_gamma   90.00
#
_symmetry.space_group_name_H-M   'P 1'
#
loop_
_entity.id
_entity.type
_entity.pdbx_description
1 polymer ?
#
loop_
_entity_poly.entity_id
_entity_poly.type
_entity_poly.pdbx_seq_one_letter_code
_entity_poly.pdbx_strand_id
1 'polypeptide(L)'
;MNHQQQQPRQNMRFYSHQQMMKQPSINIMHHDDHQDMENRVHGHPDNLGQTQQQHNGKSGRKFKKDSNKNMKYVNPFIGTGKGFGSGTMSPMAQTPYGMIRVGPDTTNTFDLEISFEHPGGFYYPDDYIHICVWAYNKETQFVQPGYFRTTLERYDIDEELTSGYYSGIHRYTFNDQSKESFIILDISHTIDKTFLKGQLRSSKINMQKTYQAMKKTSNEPVNYVGRVNPAQYNSLGFVPEESAQVGAVLTLDYSYEDSCIASVAKVLNETADYLNFTARSQFYKNVWHEKEQFFCPKSISGKWNCPELTFADGWDSDAWHYRFFVPHDIPRLISLFGSKEKFTAALEQFAKDSFDFPFTVLPNPFYWGGNEHDLMSMYLFNYVDRADLTQYYVRQMMDRLYSVNPDGLPGNNDYGTMSAWFVWSALGLYPRAGSSEYFVGSPLFESIQVERENGCFLSIESYNFKPDSPKILKVVLNGQVLTRPFIDHSQLNCVNGKNSVKLEYFFA
;
A
#
# COMPACT_ATOMS: atom_id res chain seq x y z
N MET A 1 -69.85 -15.95 -0.09
CA MET A 1 -69.42 -16.56 -1.37
C MET A 1 -67.95 -16.88 -1.26
N ASN A 2 -67.62 -18.17 -1.30
CA ASN A 2 -66.45 -18.87 -1.89
C ASN A 2 -65.06 -18.22 -1.86
N HIS A 3 -63.93 -18.93 -1.74
CA HIS A 3 -63.53 -20.29 -1.35
C HIS A 3 -61.99 -20.26 -1.29
N GLN A 4 -61.38 -21.18 -0.54
CA GLN A 4 -59.95 -21.47 -0.43
C GLN A 4 -59.25 -21.77 -1.77
N GLN A 5 -57.92 -21.58 -1.84
CA GLN A 5 -56.96 -22.66 -2.15
C GLN A 5 -55.48 -22.25 -1.93
N GLN A 6 -54.75 -23.11 -1.22
CA GLN A 6 -53.27 -23.18 -1.14
C GLN A 6 -52.67 -23.79 -2.41
N GLN A 7 -51.41 -23.48 -2.73
CA GLN A 7 -50.31 -24.42 -3.15
C GLN A 7 -49.04 -23.65 -3.64
N PRO A 8 -47.85 -24.29 -3.72
CA PRO A 8 -46.57 -23.78 -3.21
C PRO A 8 -45.62 -23.20 -4.28
N ARG A 9 -44.66 -22.36 -3.85
CA ARG A 9 -43.48 -22.02 -4.66
C ARG A 9 -42.41 -23.10 -4.47
N GLN A 10 -42.35 -24.03 -5.40
CA GLN A 10 -41.14 -24.81 -5.66
C GLN A 10 -40.14 -23.89 -6.37
N ASN A 11 -39.04 -23.52 -5.71
CA ASN A 11 -37.86 -23.00 -6.41
C ASN A 11 -37.07 -24.20 -6.94
N MET A 12 -37.24 -24.50 -8.23
CA MET A 12 -36.34 -25.38 -8.96
C MET A 12 -34.93 -24.77 -8.99
N ARG A 13 -33.97 -25.43 -8.33
CA ARG A 13 -32.54 -25.18 -8.55
C ARG A 13 -32.07 -26.15 -9.63
N PHE A 14 -31.60 -25.61 -10.76
CA PHE A 14 -30.98 -26.38 -11.81
C PHE A 14 -29.51 -26.64 -11.44
N TYR A 15 -29.14 -27.91 -11.26
CA TYR A 15 -27.74 -28.33 -11.14
C TYR A 15 -27.17 -28.56 -12.55
N SER A 16 -26.23 -27.73 -13.00
CA SER A 16 -25.49 -28.01 -14.24
C SER A 16 -24.35 -28.99 -13.98
N HIS A 17 -24.23 -29.99 -14.83
CA HIS A 17 -23.28 -31.11 -14.78
C HIS A 17 -21.83 -30.70 -14.49
N GLN A 18 -21.30 -31.24 -13.39
CA GLN A 18 -19.88 -31.26 -13.03
C GLN A 18 -19.13 -32.25 -13.93
N GLN A 19 -17.96 -31.85 -14.46
CA GLN A 19 -17.01 -32.82 -15.00
C GLN A 19 -16.14 -33.35 -13.85
N MET A 20 -16.34 -34.63 -13.51
CA MET A 20 -15.53 -35.36 -12.54
C MET A 20 -14.30 -35.95 -13.23
N MET A 21 -13.10 -35.63 -12.74
CA MET A 21 -11.85 -36.31 -13.13
C MET A 21 -11.35 -37.20 -11.99
N LYS A 22 -11.06 -38.47 -12.27
CA LYS A 22 -10.57 -39.47 -11.30
C LYS A 22 -9.05 -39.62 -11.40
N GLN A 23 -8.27 -39.19 -10.40
CA GLN A 23 -6.86 -39.59 -10.23
C GLN A 23 -6.43 -39.53 -8.74
N PRO A 24 -5.50 -40.39 -8.29
CA PRO A 24 -5.00 -40.45 -6.90
C PRO A 24 -4.16 -39.22 -6.49
N SER A 25 -3.69 -38.44 -7.47
CA SER A 25 -3.06 -37.14 -7.30
C SER A 25 -3.48 -36.29 -8.48
N ILE A 26 -4.06 -35.11 -8.24
CA ILE A 26 -4.47 -34.20 -9.31
C ILE A 26 -3.60 -32.94 -9.22
N ASN A 27 -2.84 -32.71 -10.28
CA ASN A 27 -2.16 -31.45 -10.53
C ASN A 27 -3.01 -30.64 -11.52
N ILE A 28 -3.53 -29.49 -11.08
CA ILE A 28 -4.16 -28.54 -11.99
C ILE A 28 -3.06 -27.58 -12.44
N MET A 29 -2.48 -27.82 -13.62
CA MET A 29 -1.35 -27.05 -14.16
C MET A 29 -1.49 -26.81 -15.65
N HIS A 30 -0.94 -25.68 -16.12
CA HIS A 30 -0.61 -25.48 -17.54
C HIS A 30 0.79 -26.06 -17.81
N HIS A 31 1.00 -26.66 -18.99
CA HIS A 31 2.17 -27.51 -19.31
C HIS A 31 3.55 -26.82 -19.15
N ASP A 32 3.61 -25.48 -19.11
CA ASP A 32 4.86 -24.72 -19.04
C ASP A 32 5.35 -24.40 -17.61
N ASP A 33 4.58 -24.70 -16.55
CA ASP A 33 4.86 -24.22 -15.19
C ASP A 33 5.45 -25.26 -14.21
N HIS A 34 5.74 -26.48 -14.68
CA HIS A 34 6.13 -27.61 -13.81
C HIS A 34 7.45 -27.40 -13.04
N GLN A 35 8.39 -26.61 -13.57
CA GLN A 35 9.69 -26.32 -12.93
C GLN A 35 9.59 -25.35 -11.75
N ASP A 36 8.58 -24.48 -11.73
CA ASP A 36 8.45 -23.46 -10.67
C ASP A 36 8.00 -24.06 -9.34
N MET A 37 7.22 -25.14 -9.37
CA MET A 37 6.78 -25.84 -8.17
C MET A 37 7.96 -26.59 -7.51
N GLU A 38 8.69 -27.40 -8.27
CA GLU A 38 9.82 -28.18 -7.75
C GLU A 38 10.91 -27.29 -7.13
N ASN A 39 11.23 -26.16 -7.76
CA ASN A 39 12.24 -25.23 -7.24
C ASN A 39 11.83 -24.55 -5.92
N ARG A 40 10.53 -24.38 -5.65
CA ARG A 40 10.03 -23.81 -4.38
C ARG A 40 9.84 -24.87 -3.30
N VAL A 41 9.56 -26.11 -3.69
CA VAL A 41 9.47 -27.28 -2.79
C VAL A 41 10.85 -27.71 -2.27
N HIS A 42 11.90 -27.66 -3.10
CA HIS A 42 13.27 -28.10 -2.73
C HIS A 42 14.07 -27.10 -1.86
N GLY A 43 13.44 -26.05 -1.33
CA GLY A 43 14.04 -25.15 -0.35
C GLY A 43 14.06 -25.68 1.08
N HIS A 44 13.54 -26.90 1.33
CA HIS A 44 13.41 -27.51 2.64
C HIS A 44 14.58 -28.46 2.96
N PRO A 45 15.16 -28.42 4.17
CA PRO A 45 16.24 -29.32 4.55
C PRO A 45 15.66 -30.59 5.20
N ASP A 46 15.20 -31.56 4.41
CA ASP A 46 15.00 -32.93 4.91
C ASP A 46 15.27 -33.98 3.81
N ASN A 47 16.30 -34.79 4.06
CA ASN A 47 16.69 -36.09 3.48
C ASN A 47 17.38 -36.21 2.09
N LEU A 48 18.71 -36.43 2.17
CA LEU A 48 19.50 -37.60 1.73
C LEU A 48 19.17 -38.30 0.39
N GLY A 49 20.14 -38.26 -0.55
CA GLY A 49 20.25 -39.23 -1.64
C GLY A 49 20.99 -38.71 -2.87
N GLN A 50 22.22 -39.17 -3.10
CA GLN A 50 23.01 -38.87 -4.28
C GLN A 50 22.38 -39.44 -5.57
N THR A 51 22.33 -38.66 -6.65
CA THR A 51 22.88 -39.09 -7.96
C THR A 51 23.02 -37.90 -8.91
N GLN A 52 24.25 -37.68 -9.39
CA GLN A 52 24.55 -36.76 -10.47
C GLN A 52 24.21 -37.42 -11.81
N GLN A 53 23.43 -36.75 -12.66
CA GLN A 53 23.53 -36.93 -14.10
C GLN A 53 23.67 -35.57 -14.78
N GLN A 54 24.77 -35.44 -15.51
CA GLN A 54 25.12 -34.30 -16.34
C GLN A 54 24.29 -34.34 -17.64
N HIS A 55 23.60 -33.26 -17.97
CA HIS A 55 23.28 -32.93 -19.35
C HIS A 55 23.67 -31.49 -19.67
N ASN A 56 24.60 -31.37 -20.62
CA ASN A 56 25.10 -30.13 -21.17
C ASN A 56 24.13 -29.55 -22.21
N GLY A 57 23.96 -28.22 -22.16
CA GLY A 57 23.76 -27.39 -23.36
C GLY A 57 22.38 -26.76 -23.54
N LYS A 58 22.21 -25.53 -23.05
CA LYS A 58 21.77 -24.33 -23.80
C LYS A 58 21.71 -23.13 -22.85
N SER A 59 22.03 -21.96 -23.38
CA SER A 59 22.22 -20.69 -22.67
C SER A 59 20.92 -20.18 -22.02
N GLY A 60 20.60 -20.67 -20.82
CA GLY A 60 19.65 -20.05 -19.92
C GLY A 60 20.35 -19.02 -19.03
N ARG A 61 19.73 -17.86 -18.79
CA ARG A 61 20.11 -16.97 -17.69
C ARG A 61 20.18 -17.83 -16.42
N LYS A 62 21.37 -17.97 -15.84
CA LYS A 62 21.52 -18.61 -14.53
C LYS A 62 20.76 -17.78 -13.51
N PHE A 63 19.54 -18.17 -13.16
CA PHE A 63 18.91 -17.70 -11.93
C PHE A 63 19.84 -18.08 -10.78
N LYS A 64 20.36 -17.07 -10.06
CA LYS A 64 21.20 -17.28 -8.89
C LYS A 64 20.39 -18.11 -7.88
N LYS A 65 20.89 -19.30 -7.56
CA LYS A 65 20.33 -20.30 -6.64
C LYS A 65 20.31 -19.85 -5.15
N ASP A 66 20.43 -18.55 -4.88
CA ASP A 66 20.55 -17.96 -3.53
C ASP A 66 19.29 -17.24 -3.05
N SER A 67 18.19 -17.24 -3.82
CA SER A 67 17.01 -16.40 -3.55
C SER A 67 16.19 -16.75 -2.29
N ASN A 68 16.45 -17.87 -1.61
CA ASN A 68 15.54 -18.40 -0.57
C ASN A 68 16.01 -18.27 0.89
N LYS A 69 17.21 -17.75 1.20
CA LYS A 69 17.69 -17.74 2.60
C LYS A 69 16.92 -16.80 3.54
N ASN A 70 16.29 -15.76 3.02
CA ASN A 70 15.63 -14.73 3.82
C ASN A 70 14.11 -14.92 3.95
N MET A 71 13.50 -15.79 3.12
CA MET A 71 12.05 -16.03 3.15
C MET A 71 11.57 -16.55 4.50
N LYS A 72 12.42 -17.27 5.24
CA LYS A 72 12.15 -17.75 6.60
C LYS A 72 11.88 -16.65 7.64
N TYR A 73 12.23 -15.39 7.34
CA TYR A 73 11.97 -14.25 8.23
C TYR A 73 10.69 -13.51 7.87
N VAL A 74 10.06 -13.83 6.75
CA VAL A 74 8.81 -13.19 6.34
C VAL A 74 7.66 -13.93 7.01
N ASN A 75 6.85 -13.20 7.78
CA ASN A 75 5.57 -13.68 8.27
C ASN A 75 4.45 -13.20 7.34
N PRO A 76 3.87 -14.05 6.48
CA PRO A 76 2.81 -13.66 5.54
C PRO A 76 1.47 -13.34 6.22
N PHE A 77 1.34 -13.62 7.53
CA PHE A 77 0.14 -13.32 8.29
C PHE A 77 0.07 -11.86 8.76
N ILE A 78 1.14 -11.07 8.68
CA ILE A 78 1.07 -9.66 9.07
C ILE A 78 0.04 -8.93 8.20
N GLY A 79 -0.92 -8.26 8.84
CA GLY A 79 -2.01 -7.55 8.17
C GLY A 79 -3.23 -8.42 7.83
N THR A 80 -3.30 -9.66 8.32
CA THR A 80 -4.44 -10.58 8.14
C THR A 80 -5.42 -10.57 9.33
N GLY A 81 -5.28 -9.57 10.20
CA GLY A 81 -6.17 -9.32 11.33
C GLY A 81 -7.53 -8.77 10.90
N LYS A 82 -8.27 -8.20 11.86
CA LYS A 82 -9.69 -7.93 11.69
C LYS A 82 -9.97 -6.70 10.81
N GLY A 83 -10.51 -6.94 9.61
CA GLY A 83 -11.12 -5.92 8.75
C GLY A 83 -10.21 -4.74 8.35
N PHE A 84 -10.85 -3.63 8.00
CA PHE A 84 -10.22 -2.40 7.46
C PHE A 84 -9.22 -1.70 8.41
N GLY A 85 -9.16 -2.10 9.69
CA GLY A 85 -8.20 -1.54 10.65
C GLY A 85 -6.87 -2.29 10.73
N SER A 86 -6.74 -3.44 10.05
CA SER A 86 -5.69 -4.42 10.33
C SER A 86 -4.92 -4.86 9.10
N GLY A 87 -4.75 -4.00 8.08
CA GLY A 87 -3.95 -4.29 6.90
C GLY A 87 -4.73 -4.75 5.67
N THR A 88 -5.81 -5.51 5.84
CA THR A 88 -6.60 -6.13 4.74
C THR A 88 -5.77 -7.02 3.81
N MET A 89 -4.74 -7.64 4.37
CA MET A 89 -3.83 -8.53 3.66
C MET A 89 -4.32 -9.97 3.68
N SER A 90 -3.66 -10.82 2.91
CA SER A 90 -3.97 -12.24 2.82
C SER A 90 -2.69 -13.05 2.64
N PRO A 91 -2.57 -14.24 3.27
CA PRO A 91 -1.37 -15.07 3.22
C PRO A 91 -1.28 -15.91 1.92
N MET A 92 -2.20 -15.68 0.97
CA MET A 92 -2.24 -16.41 -0.29
C MET A 92 -0.92 -16.34 -1.06
N ALA A 93 -0.59 -17.44 -1.73
CA ALA A 93 0.56 -17.53 -2.60
C ALA A 93 0.39 -16.63 -3.84
N GLN A 94 1.36 -15.75 -4.06
CA GLN A 94 1.42 -14.89 -5.23
C GLN A 94 2.88 -14.71 -5.69
N THR A 95 3.12 -14.83 -6.99
CA THR A 95 4.38 -14.40 -7.62
C THR A 95 4.39 -12.87 -7.67
N PRO A 96 5.51 -12.17 -7.39
CA PRO A 96 5.56 -10.71 -7.42
C PRO A 96 5.02 -10.14 -8.74
N TYR A 97 4.02 -9.25 -8.64
CA TYR A 97 3.30 -8.65 -9.76
C TYR A 97 2.54 -9.66 -10.66
N GLY A 98 2.31 -10.88 -10.16
CA GLY A 98 1.53 -11.90 -10.83
C GLY A 98 0.04 -11.54 -10.87
N MET A 99 -0.63 -11.99 -11.92
CA MET A 99 -2.05 -11.77 -12.16
C MET A 99 -2.95 -12.59 -11.23
N ILE A 100 -2.42 -13.71 -10.72
CA ILE A 100 -3.17 -14.66 -9.91
C ILE A 100 -2.56 -14.73 -8.51
N ARG A 101 -3.46 -14.82 -7.53
CA ARG A 101 -3.16 -15.10 -6.12
C ARG A 101 -4.05 -16.28 -5.72
N VAL A 102 -3.47 -17.30 -5.08
CA VAL A 102 -4.19 -18.51 -4.68
C VAL A 102 -3.99 -18.81 -3.20
N GLY A 103 -5.07 -19.15 -2.53
CA GLY A 103 -5.05 -19.58 -1.14
C GLY A 103 -6.47 -19.78 -0.61
N PRO A 104 -6.58 -20.02 0.70
CA PRO A 104 -7.86 -20.30 1.35
C PRO A 104 -8.78 -19.08 1.32
N ASP A 105 -10.07 -19.33 1.12
CA ASP A 105 -11.16 -18.39 1.34
C ASP A 105 -11.80 -18.74 2.69
N THR A 106 -11.58 -17.93 3.73
CA THR A 106 -12.00 -18.27 5.11
C THR A 106 -13.35 -17.65 5.49
N THR A 107 -14.03 -18.29 6.45
CA THR A 107 -15.30 -17.82 6.99
C THR A 107 -15.48 -18.22 8.45
N ASN A 108 -16.51 -17.68 9.08
CA ASN A 108 -16.94 -18.10 10.42
C ASN A 108 -17.76 -19.40 10.40
N THR A 109 -18.12 -19.90 11.58
CA THR A 109 -18.92 -21.14 11.78
C THR A 109 -20.26 -21.19 11.04
N PHE A 110 -20.79 -20.05 10.59
CA PHE A 110 -22.11 -19.95 9.96
C PHE A 110 -22.04 -19.79 8.43
N ASP A 111 -20.84 -19.89 7.83
CA ASP A 111 -20.62 -19.59 6.40
C ASP A 111 -21.10 -18.17 6.03
N LEU A 112 -21.10 -17.27 7.01
CA LEU A 112 -21.48 -15.88 6.83
C LEU A 112 -20.22 -15.10 6.46
N GLU A 113 -20.08 -14.78 5.17
CA GLU A 113 -19.14 -13.77 4.73
C GLU A 113 -19.49 -12.44 5.42
N ILE A 114 -18.71 -12.07 6.44
CA ILE A 114 -18.80 -10.73 7.01
C ILE A 114 -17.98 -9.86 6.07
N SER A 115 -18.64 -9.23 5.10
CA SER A 115 -17.99 -8.50 3.98
C SER A 115 -17.00 -7.40 4.42
N PHE A 116 -17.05 -6.97 5.69
CA PHE A 116 -16.15 -5.98 6.28
C PHE A 116 -14.96 -6.58 7.05
N GLU A 117 -14.95 -7.88 7.36
CA GLU A 117 -13.89 -8.56 8.11
C GLU A 117 -12.93 -9.34 7.19
N HIS A 118 -13.36 -9.69 5.97
CA HIS A 118 -12.60 -10.53 5.00
C HIS A 118 -12.33 -9.87 3.64
N PRO A 119 -11.95 -8.58 3.52
CA PRO A 119 -11.78 -7.92 2.22
C PRO A 119 -10.72 -8.59 1.32
N GLY A 120 -9.78 -9.34 1.90
CA GLY A 120 -8.79 -10.15 1.20
C GLY A 120 -9.14 -11.64 1.07
N GLY A 121 -10.36 -12.06 1.39
CA GLY A 121 -10.79 -13.47 1.42
C GLY A 121 -10.18 -14.30 2.57
N PHE A 122 -9.52 -13.64 3.53
CA PHE A 122 -8.87 -14.33 4.64
C PHE A 122 -8.91 -13.47 5.89
N TYR A 123 -9.21 -14.11 7.03
CA TYR A 123 -9.10 -13.52 8.35
C TYR A 123 -8.46 -14.53 9.30
N TYR A 124 -7.33 -14.16 9.91
CA TYR A 124 -6.50 -15.09 10.67
C TYR A 124 -7.24 -15.85 11.79
N PRO A 125 -8.21 -15.27 12.51
CA PRO A 125 -8.99 -15.98 13.53
C PRO A 125 -10.06 -16.93 13.00
N ASP A 126 -10.36 -16.98 11.70
CA ASP A 126 -11.34 -17.95 11.16
C ASP A 126 -10.82 -19.38 11.17
N ASP A 127 -11.68 -20.32 11.55
CA ASP A 127 -11.36 -21.75 11.61
C ASP A 127 -12.09 -22.57 10.52
N TYR A 128 -12.67 -21.92 9.52
CA TYR A 128 -13.43 -22.57 8.45
C TYR A 128 -13.11 -22.03 7.06
N ILE A 129 -13.19 -22.91 6.06
CA ILE A 129 -13.15 -22.54 4.64
C ILE A 129 -14.59 -22.34 4.13
N HIS A 130 -14.81 -21.25 3.41
CA HIS A 130 -16.07 -20.84 2.79
C HIS A 130 -16.60 -21.90 1.79
N ILE A 131 -17.92 -21.92 1.53
CA ILE A 131 -18.64 -22.85 0.62
C ILE A 131 -18.80 -24.27 1.18
N CYS A 132 -17.84 -24.76 1.95
CA CYS A 132 -17.79 -26.16 2.37
C CYS A 132 -17.82 -26.38 3.90
N VAL A 133 -17.66 -25.30 4.69
CA VAL A 133 -17.53 -25.31 6.16
C VAL A 133 -16.57 -26.42 6.60
N TRP A 134 -15.43 -26.49 5.91
CA TRP A 134 -14.37 -27.43 6.27
C TRP A 134 -13.59 -26.84 7.42
N ALA A 135 -13.53 -27.58 8.54
CA ALA A 135 -12.66 -27.22 9.65
C ALA A 135 -11.23 -27.06 9.12
N TYR A 136 -10.65 -25.91 9.44
CA TYR A 136 -9.40 -25.43 8.91
C TYR A 136 -8.42 -25.31 10.05
N ASN A 137 -7.51 -26.28 10.15
CA ASN A 137 -6.55 -26.32 11.26
C ASN A 137 -5.31 -25.47 10.95
N LYS A 138 -5.19 -24.36 11.68
CA LYS A 138 -4.05 -23.44 11.60
C LYS A 138 -2.71 -24.05 11.97
N GLU A 139 -2.68 -25.05 12.84
CA GLU A 139 -1.45 -25.74 13.21
C GLU A 139 -0.83 -26.51 12.04
N THR A 140 -1.64 -26.90 11.06
CA THR A 140 -1.18 -27.60 9.84
C THR A 140 -0.74 -26.65 8.74
N GLN A 141 -0.99 -25.34 8.90
CA GLN A 141 -0.66 -24.36 7.89
C GLN A 141 0.83 -24.11 7.84
N PHE A 142 1.34 -24.06 6.61
CA PHE A 142 2.66 -23.57 6.33
C PHE A 142 2.56 -22.53 5.22
N VAL A 143 2.99 -21.31 5.53
CA VAL A 143 2.94 -20.19 4.58
C VAL A 143 4.30 -19.54 4.47
N GLN A 144 4.72 -19.30 3.24
CA GLN A 144 5.88 -18.47 2.90
C GLN A 144 5.54 -17.63 1.66
N PRO A 145 6.31 -16.58 1.34
CA PRO A 145 6.04 -15.79 0.13
C PRO A 145 5.96 -16.67 -1.12
N GLY A 146 4.80 -16.65 -1.79
CA GLY A 146 4.59 -17.40 -3.02
C GLY A 146 4.38 -18.92 -2.84
N TYR A 147 4.11 -19.42 -1.63
CA TYR A 147 3.73 -20.82 -1.41
C TYR A 147 2.89 -20.97 -0.12
N PHE A 148 1.80 -21.73 -0.23
CA PHE A 148 0.88 -22.01 0.87
C PHE A 148 0.62 -23.52 0.94
N ARG A 149 0.51 -24.07 2.15
CA ARG A 149 0.15 -25.47 2.41
C ARG A 149 -0.74 -25.57 3.63
N THR A 150 -1.68 -26.51 3.62
CA THR A 150 -2.51 -26.87 4.78
C THR A 150 -3.00 -28.32 4.67
N THR A 151 -3.54 -28.86 5.76
CA THR A 151 -4.30 -30.11 5.74
C THR A 151 -5.80 -29.83 5.93
N LEU A 152 -6.64 -30.41 5.08
CA LEU A 152 -8.10 -30.35 5.16
C LEU A 152 -8.60 -31.56 5.97
N GLU A 153 -8.80 -31.36 7.26
CA GLU A 153 -8.95 -32.46 8.23
C GLU A 153 -10.16 -33.37 7.97
N ARG A 154 -11.27 -32.84 7.47
CA ARG A 154 -12.51 -33.60 7.27
C ARG A 154 -12.33 -34.81 6.35
N TYR A 155 -11.42 -34.70 5.38
CA TYR A 155 -11.17 -35.73 4.37
C TYR A 155 -9.72 -36.18 4.31
N ASP A 156 -8.88 -35.71 5.24
CA ASP A 156 -7.44 -36.00 5.28
C ASP A 156 -6.77 -35.75 3.91
N ILE A 157 -6.86 -34.50 3.45
CA ILE A 157 -6.29 -34.05 2.17
C ILE A 157 -5.24 -32.99 2.46
N ASP A 158 -4.01 -33.22 2.03
CA ASP A 158 -3.00 -32.16 2.01
C ASP A 158 -3.16 -31.31 0.74
N GLU A 159 -3.25 -29.99 0.92
CA GLU A 159 -3.33 -29.01 -0.15
C GLU A 159 -2.07 -28.16 -0.18
N GLU A 160 -1.53 -27.96 -1.38
CA GLU A 160 -0.40 -27.08 -1.64
C GLU A 160 -0.68 -26.17 -2.82
N LEU A 161 -0.44 -24.87 -2.63
CA LEU A 161 -0.80 -23.80 -3.53
C LEU A 161 0.42 -22.93 -3.84
N THR A 162 0.59 -22.63 -5.13
CA THR A 162 1.57 -21.65 -5.63
C THR A 162 1.02 -21.00 -6.88
N SER A 163 1.69 -19.97 -7.39
CA SER A 163 1.22 -19.24 -8.57
C SER A 163 2.38 -18.93 -9.52
N GLY A 164 2.16 -19.06 -10.82
CA GLY A 164 2.96 -18.41 -11.85
C GLY A 164 2.52 -16.96 -12.07
N TYR A 165 2.97 -16.34 -13.16
CA TYR A 165 2.51 -14.98 -13.51
C TYR A 165 1.05 -14.93 -13.94
N TYR A 166 0.54 -16.01 -14.55
CA TYR A 166 -0.80 -16.07 -15.13
C TYR A 166 -1.57 -17.34 -14.75
N SER A 167 -1.04 -18.14 -13.83
CA SER A 167 -1.57 -19.44 -13.44
C SER A 167 -1.57 -19.57 -11.92
N GLY A 168 -2.62 -20.21 -11.39
CA GLY A 168 -2.63 -20.80 -10.07
C GLY A 168 -2.28 -22.28 -10.21
N ILE A 169 -1.46 -22.80 -9.31
CA ILE A 169 -1.02 -24.19 -9.30
C ILE A 169 -1.47 -24.80 -7.98
N HIS A 170 -2.27 -25.86 -8.08
CA HIS A 170 -2.85 -26.57 -6.96
C HIS A 170 -2.37 -28.03 -7.00
N ARG A 171 -1.92 -28.54 -5.85
CA ARG A 171 -1.64 -29.96 -5.64
C ARG A 171 -2.44 -30.46 -4.45
N TYR A 172 -3.18 -31.53 -4.68
CA TYR A 172 -3.98 -32.21 -3.68
C TYR A 172 -3.45 -33.63 -3.48
N THR A 173 -3.14 -33.99 -2.24
CA THR A 173 -2.74 -35.34 -1.84
C THR A 173 -3.84 -35.95 -0.99
N PHE A 174 -4.46 -37.01 -1.49
CA PHE A 174 -5.52 -37.73 -0.78
C PHE A 174 -4.88 -38.84 0.04
N ASN A 175 -4.81 -38.67 1.37
CA ASN A 175 -4.09 -39.58 2.24
C ASN A 175 -4.87 -40.88 2.51
N ASP A 176 -6.21 -40.83 2.43
CA ASP A 176 -7.08 -42.02 2.51
C ASP A 176 -7.09 -42.80 1.19
N GLN A 177 -6.35 -43.91 1.14
CA GLN A 177 -6.25 -44.78 -0.04
C GLN A 177 -7.55 -45.57 -0.35
N SER A 178 -8.59 -45.46 0.46
CA SER A 178 -9.80 -46.29 0.39
C SER A 178 -10.99 -45.67 -0.35
N LYS A 179 -10.89 -44.42 -0.84
CA LYS A 179 -12.05 -43.68 -1.40
C LYS A 179 -11.78 -42.98 -2.73
N GLU A 180 -12.86 -42.74 -3.48
CA GLU A 180 -12.83 -41.92 -4.70
C GLU A 180 -12.52 -40.45 -4.35
N SER A 181 -11.65 -39.81 -5.13
CA SER A 181 -11.25 -38.42 -4.99
C SER A 181 -12.10 -37.50 -5.88
N PHE A 182 -12.52 -36.35 -5.34
CA PHE A 182 -13.31 -35.35 -6.06
C PHE A 182 -12.74 -33.94 -5.83
N ILE A 183 -12.84 -33.09 -6.85
CA ILE A 183 -12.59 -31.65 -6.75
C ILE A 183 -13.88 -30.94 -7.13
N ILE A 184 -14.31 -30.00 -6.29
CA ILE A 184 -15.45 -29.12 -6.57
C ILE A 184 -14.89 -27.81 -7.10
N LEU A 185 -15.34 -27.41 -8.29
CA LEU A 185 -15.05 -26.11 -8.87
C LEU A 185 -16.32 -25.27 -8.84
N ASP A 186 -16.41 -24.32 -7.91
CA ASP A 186 -17.47 -23.32 -7.92
C ASP A 186 -17.06 -22.15 -8.83
N ILE A 187 -17.59 -22.15 -10.05
CA ILE A 187 -17.39 -21.09 -11.03
C ILE A 187 -18.51 -20.04 -10.99
N SER A 188 -19.57 -20.27 -10.21
CA SER A 188 -20.79 -19.45 -10.23
C SER A 188 -20.58 -18.06 -9.63
N HIS A 189 -19.66 -17.92 -8.66
CA HIS A 189 -19.29 -16.64 -8.04
C HIS A 189 -18.54 -15.66 -8.97
N THR A 190 -18.00 -16.14 -10.10
CA THR A 190 -17.13 -15.36 -11.01
C THR A 190 -17.81 -14.85 -12.28
N ILE A 191 -18.91 -15.46 -12.73
CA ILE A 191 -19.44 -15.23 -14.09
C ILE A 191 -20.31 -13.96 -14.19
N ASP A 192 -20.77 -13.39 -13.07
CA ASP A 192 -21.71 -12.25 -13.07
C ASP A 192 -21.04 -10.86 -12.95
N LYS A 193 -19.70 -10.79 -12.90
CA LYS A 193 -18.97 -9.51 -12.77
C LYS A 193 -17.91 -9.39 -13.86
N THR A 194 -18.31 -8.81 -14.99
CA THR A 194 -17.41 -8.50 -16.11
C THR A 194 -16.38 -7.45 -15.69
N PHE A 195 -15.11 -7.85 -15.55
CA PHE A 195 -13.98 -6.95 -15.38
C PHE A 195 -13.41 -6.56 -16.75
N LEU A 196 -13.54 -5.29 -17.11
CA LEU A 196 -12.70 -4.63 -18.11
C LEU A 196 -12.03 -3.44 -17.42
N LYS A 197 -10.74 -3.57 -17.07
CA LYS A 197 -9.87 -2.42 -16.80
C LYS A 197 -8.54 -2.64 -17.49
N GLY A 198 -8.17 -1.66 -18.31
CA GLY A 198 -7.03 -1.72 -19.22
C GLY A 198 -5.69 -1.87 -18.50
N GLN A 199 -4.82 -2.71 -19.06
CA GLN A 199 -3.42 -2.77 -18.68
C GLN A 199 -2.64 -1.69 -19.45
N LEU A 200 -1.92 -0.82 -18.73
CA LEU A 200 -0.78 -0.11 -19.29
C LEU A 200 0.45 -1.01 -19.16
N ARG A 201 0.74 -1.79 -20.20
CA ARG A 201 2.05 -2.42 -20.38
C ARG A 201 2.93 -1.50 -21.21
N SER A 202 3.87 -0.82 -20.54
CA SER A 202 5.07 -0.32 -21.20
C SER A 202 6.19 -0.15 -20.17
N SER A 203 7.31 -0.80 -20.43
CA SER A 203 8.57 -0.65 -19.71
C SER A 203 9.35 0.64 -20.05
N LYS A 204 8.70 1.58 -20.75
CA LYS A 204 9.16 2.97 -20.91
C LYS A 204 7.96 3.92 -20.87
N ILE A 205 7.92 4.80 -19.88
CA ILE A 205 6.91 5.85 -19.79
C ILE A 205 7.13 6.81 -20.97
N ASN A 206 6.14 6.94 -21.86
CA ASN A 206 6.18 7.96 -22.89
C ASN A 206 5.74 9.29 -22.25
N MET A 207 6.72 10.10 -21.84
CA MET A 207 6.47 11.34 -21.11
C MET A 207 5.51 12.29 -21.83
N GLN A 208 5.59 12.41 -23.15
CA GLN A 208 4.68 13.26 -23.91
C GLN A 208 3.24 12.72 -23.85
N LYS A 209 3.02 11.42 -24.04
CA LYS A 209 1.68 10.81 -23.96
C LYS A 209 1.11 10.90 -22.54
N THR A 210 1.91 10.61 -21.53
CA THR A 210 1.53 10.75 -20.12
C THR A 210 1.12 12.20 -19.83
N TYR A 211 1.93 13.16 -20.27
CA TYR A 211 1.64 14.58 -20.11
C TYR A 211 0.31 15.00 -20.77
N GLN A 212 0.05 14.55 -22.00
CA GLN A 212 -1.25 14.82 -22.66
C GLN A 212 -2.43 14.20 -21.89
N ALA A 213 -2.26 13.01 -21.33
CA ALA A 213 -3.28 12.39 -20.49
C ALA A 213 -3.54 13.21 -19.20
N MET A 214 -2.49 13.64 -18.51
CA MET A 214 -2.59 14.49 -17.32
C MET A 214 -3.30 15.82 -17.63
N LYS A 215 -2.98 16.46 -18.76
CA LYS A 215 -3.67 17.68 -19.21
C LYS A 215 -5.15 17.44 -19.47
N LYS A 216 -5.48 16.33 -20.13
CA LYS A 216 -6.86 15.98 -20.44
C LYS A 216 -7.68 15.76 -19.17
N THR A 217 -7.20 14.92 -18.26
CA THR A 217 -7.94 14.58 -17.02
C THR A 217 -8.05 15.74 -16.03
N SER A 218 -7.18 16.76 -16.14
CA SER A 218 -7.22 17.97 -15.30
C SER A 218 -8.05 19.13 -15.86
N ASN A 219 -8.34 19.15 -17.17
CA ASN A 219 -9.02 20.27 -17.82
C ASN A 219 -10.34 19.91 -18.49
N GLU A 220 -10.54 18.65 -18.84
CA GLU A 220 -11.74 18.19 -19.54
C GLU A 220 -12.57 17.28 -18.63
N PRO A 221 -13.91 17.36 -18.72
CA PRO A 221 -14.75 16.34 -18.11
C PRO A 221 -14.49 15.00 -18.80
N VAL A 222 -14.16 13.97 -18.01
CA VAL A 222 -13.98 12.61 -18.48
C VAL A 222 -14.96 11.72 -17.73
N ASN A 223 -15.65 10.82 -18.43
CA ASN A 223 -16.61 9.93 -17.77
C ASN A 223 -15.88 8.99 -16.80
N TYR A 224 -16.41 8.84 -15.59
CA TYR A 224 -15.93 7.95 -14.51
C TYR A 224 -14.54 8.28 -13.92
N VAL A 225 -13.82 9.28 -14.43
CA VAL A 225 -12.47 9.66 -13.99
C VAL A 225 -12.23 11.16 -14.15
N GLY A 226 -11.15 11.70 -13.60
CA GLY A 226 -10.76 13.10 -13.75
C GLY A 226 -11.40 14.03 -12.72
N ARG A 227 -11.19 15.34 -12.89
CA ARG A 227 -11.60 16.33 -11.89
C ARG A 227 -13.11 16.59 -11.89
N VAL A 228 -13.65 16.88 -10.72
CA VAL A 228 -15.02 17.38 -10.57
C VAL A 228 -15.08 18.80 -11.14
N ASN A 229 -15.92 18.98 -12.16
CA ASN A 229 -16.24 20.27 -12.77
C ASN A 229 -15.00 21.17 -13.06
N PRO A 230 -14.02 20.71 -13.87
CA PRO A 230 -12.70 21.34 -14.00
C PRO A 230 -12.77 22.80 -14.49
N ALA A 231 -13.74 23.14 -15.35
CA ALA A 231 -13.95 24.51 -15.81
C ALA A 231 -14.30 25.46 -14.65
N GLN A 232 -15.10 25.00 -13.68
CA GLN A 232 -15.47 25.79 -12.52
C GLN A 232 -14.29 25.93 -11.55
N TYR A 233 -13.56 24.84 -11.26
CA TYR A 233 -12.31 24.91 -10.48
C TYR A 233 -11.32 25.92 -11.07
N ASN A 234 -11.11 25.86 -12.40
CA ASN A 234 -10.22 26.78 -13.10
C ASN A 234 -10.68 28.23 -13.04
N SER A 235 -11.99 28.48 -13.06
CA SER A 235 -12.55 29.83 -13.02
C SER A 235 -12.61 30.43 -11.62
N LEU A 236 -12.93 29.62 -10.60
CA LEU A 236 -13.10 30.09 -9.22
C LEU A 236 -11.81 30.03 -8.42
N GLY A 237 -10.87 29.17 -8.80
CA GLY A 237 -9.66 28.90 -8.05
C GLY A 237 -9.88 27.98 -6.84
N PHE A 238 -11.02 27.29 -6.75
CA PHE A 238 -11.33 26.27 -5.74
C PHE A 238 -12.54 25.45 -6.21
N VAL A 239 -12.77 24.29 -5.60
CA VAL A 239 -13.99 23.51 -5.78
C VAL A 239 -15.02 23.97 -4.75
N PRO A 240 -16.16 24.56 -5.17
CA PRO A 240 -17.18 25.01 -4.24
C PRO A 240 -17.98 23.82 -3.67
N GLU A 241 -18.49 23.96 -2.45
CA GLU A 241 -19.20 22.89 -1.74
C GLU A 241 -20.44 22.37 -2.49
N GLU A 242 -21.08 23.24 -3.29
CA GLU A 242 -22.24 22.86 -4.11
C GLU A 242 -21.87 21.89 -5.25
N SER A 243 -20.58 21.81 -5.62
CA SER A 243 -20.09 20.88 -6.64
C SER A 243 -19.64 19.54 -6.05
N ALA A 244 -19.09 19.58 -4.84
CA ALA A 244 -18.71 18.41 -4.09
C ALA A 244 -18.67 18.76 -2.60
N GLN A 245 -19.27 17.91 -1.77
CA GLN A 245 -19.28 18.08 -0.31
C GLN A 245 -17.85 18.24 0.27
N VAL A 246 -16.88 17.55 -0.33
CA VAL A 246 -15.44 17.59 0.02
C VAL A 246 -14.65 18.66 -0.76
N GLY A 247 -15.28 19.78 -1.13
CA GLY A 247 -14.69 20.78 -2.02
C GLY A 247 -13.35 21.36 -1.55
N ALA A 248 -13.14 21.54 -0.23
CA ALA A 248 -11.87 22.00 0.31
C ALA A 248 -10.74 20.98 0.08
N VAL A 249 -11.00 19.71 0.36
CA VAL A 249 -10.07 18.59 0.12
C VAL A 249 -9.70 18.47 -1.35
N LEU A 250 -10.71 18.46 -2.24
CA LEU A 250 -10.45 18.42 -3.68
C LEU A 250 -9.64 19.62 -4.17
N THR A 251 -9.81 20.79 -3.54
CA THR A 251 -8.99 21.97 -3.86
C THR A 251 -7.53 21.76 -3.47
N LEU A 252 -7.25 21.10 -2.34
CA LEU A 252 -5.89 20.74 -1.92
C LEU A 252 -5.27 19.72 -2.89
N ASP A 253 -5.99 18.63 -3.18
CA ASP A 253 -5.54 17.57 -4.09
C ASP A 253 -5.25 18.13 -5.49
N TYR A 254 -6.18 18.90 -6.06
CA TYR A 254 -6.01 19.48 -7.39
C TYR A 254 -4.88 20.51 -7.44
N SER A 255 -4.62 21.22 -6.33
CA SER A 255 -3.46 22.11 -6.22
C SER A 255 -2.14 21.34 -6.26
N TYR A 256 -2.06 20.21 -5.54
CA TYR A 256 -0.89 19.35 -5.57
C TYR A 256 -0.69 18.67 -6.94
N GLU A 257 -1.76 18.15 -7.53
CA GLU A 257 -1.74 17.62 -8.89
C GLU A 257 -1.27 18.66 -9.91
N ASP A 258 -1.76 19.91 -9.81
CA ASP A 258 -1.33 21.01 -10.69
C ASP A 258 0.19 21.28 -10.55
N SER A 259 0.76 21.19 -9.34
CA SER A 259 2.22 21.25 -9.15
C SER A 259 2.96 20.09 -9.84
N CYS A 260 2.39 18.88 -9.81
CA CYS A 260 2.97 17.72 -10.48
C CYS A 260 2.94 17.90 -12.01
N ILE A 261 1.82 18.37 -12.56
CA ILE A 261 1.69 18.68 -13.99
C ILE A 261 2.66 19.78 -14.40
N ALA A 262 2.80 20.84 -13.59
CA ALA A 262 3.76 21.91 -13.82
C ALA A 262 5.20 21.37 -13.90
N SER A 263 5.56 20.45 -13.00
CA SER A 263 6.90 19.83 -12.99
C SER A 263 7.17 19.03 -14.28
N VAL A 264 6.18 18.27 -14.76
CA VAL A 264 6.29 17.56 -16.04
C VAL A 264 6.36 18.52 -17.23
N ALA A 265 5.51 19.55 -17.26
CA ALA A 265 5.50 20.59 -18.30
C ALA A 265 6.87 21.29 -18.40
N LYS A 266 7.49 21.60 -17.26
CA LYS A 266 8.82 22.20 -17.19
C LYS A 266 9.89 21.31 -17.84
N VAL A 267 9.88 20.00 -17.56
CA VAL A 267 10.83 19.04 -18.15
C VAL A 267 10.63 18.92 -19.66
N LEU A 268 9.39 19.03 -20.14
CA LEU A 268 9.04 18.98 -21.57
C LEU A 268 9.18 20.33 -22.29
N ASN A 269 9.62 21.38 -21.60
CA ASN A 269 9.72 22.75 -22.11
C ASN A 269 8.38 23.39 -22.54
N GLU A 270 7.26 22.91 -22.00
CA GLU A 270 5.90 23.40 -22.26
C GLU A 270 5.62 24.64 -21.40
N THR A 271 6.27 25.76 -21.75
CA THR A 271 6.39 26.94 -20.88
C THR A 271 5.05 27.56 -20.49
N ALA A 272 4.09 27.66 -21.42
CA ALA A 272 2.78 28.24 -21.14
C ALA A 272 1.99 27.41 -20.10
N ASP A 273 2.01 26.09 -20.26
CA ASP A 273 1.37 25.18 -19.33
C ASP A 273 2.10 25.17 -17.98
N TYR A 274 3.44 25.19 -17.96
CA TYR A 274 4.22 25.29 -16.72
C TYR A 274 3.78 26.50 -15.89
N LEU A 275 3.67 27.69 -16.50
CA LEU A 275 3.25 28.90 -15.81
C LEU A 275 1.80 28.80 -15.32
N ASN A 276 0.89 28.29 -16.15
CA ASN A 276 -0.52 28.13 -15.81
C ASN A 276 -0.74 27.17 -14.64
N PHE A 277 -0.17 25.97 -14.72
CA PHE A 277 -0.28 24.96 -13.66
C PHE A 277 0.48 25.37 -12.38
N THR A 278 1.59 26.11 -12.49
CA THR A 278 2.24 26.72 -11.32
C THR A 278 1.30 27.70 -10.62
N ALA A 279 0.61 28.56 -11.35
CA ALA A 279 -0.36 29.49 -10.77
C ALA A 279 -1.53 28.75 -10.10
N ARG A 280 -2.10 27.74 -10.77
CA ARG A 280 -3.18 26.92 -10.22
C ARG A 280 -2.77 26.11 -8.99
N SER A 281 -1.51 25.68 -8.91
CA SER A 281 -1.00 24.97 -7.72
C SER A 281 -1.11 25.79 -6.42
N GLN A 282 -1.38 27.09 -6.51
CA GLN A 282 -1.55 27.99 -5.37
C GLN A 282 -3.02 28.13 -4.91
N PHE A 283 -3.96 27.42 -5.55
CA PHE A 283 -5.40 27.52 -5.29
C PHE A 283 -5.82 27.00 -3.91
N TYR A 284 -5.03 26.15 -3.24
CA TYR A 284 -5.23 25.78 -1.85
C TYR A 284 -5.40 26.97 -0.90
N LYS A 285 -4.78 28.12 -1.22
CA LYS A 285 -4.90 29.36 -0.43
C LYS A 285 -6.32 29.91 -0.42
N ASN A 286 -7.10 29.64 -1.47
CA ASN A 286 -8.46 30.18 -1.62
C ASN A 286 -9.45 29.53 -0.67
N VAL A 287 -9.09 28.39 -0.08
CA VAL A 287 -9.86 27.67 0.94
C VAL A 287 -9.21 27.75 2.34
N TRP A 288 -8.10 28.46 2.52
CA TRP A 288 -7.52 28.70 3.85
C TRP A 288 -8.32 29.76 4.62
N HIS A 289 -8.82 29.39 5.80
CA HIS A 289 -9.53 30.30 6.69
C HIS A 289 -8.62 30.75 7.84
N GLU A 290 -8.10 31.98 7.75
CA GLU A 290 -7.05 32.50 8.65
C GLU A 290 -7.40 32.45 10.14
N LYS A 291 -8.65 32.74 10.51
CA LYS A 291 -9.08 32.77 11.92
C LYS A 291 -9.10 31.38 12.56
N GLU A 292 -9.61 30.39 11.82
CA GLU A 292 -9.70 29.01 12.32
C GLU A 292 -8.37 28.28 12.12
N GLN A 293 -7.53 28.74 11.17
CA GLN A 293 -6.30 28.07 10.74
C GLN A 293 -6.53 26.65 10.21
N PHE A 294 -7.56 26.52 9.36
CA PHE A 294 -7.94 25.30 8.64
C PHE A 294 -8.27 25.61 7.19
N PHE A 295 -8.25 24.57 6.36
CA PHE A 295 -8.85 24.62 5.03
C PHE A 295 -10.35 24.33 5.15
N CYS A 296 -11.18 25.32 4.81
CA CYS A 296 -12.63 25.23 4.95
C CYS A 296 -13.34 25.20 3.59
N PRO A 297 -14.45 24.45 3.49
CA PRO A 297 -15.38 24.58 2.38
C PRO A 297 -15.89 26.01 2.21
N LYS A 298 -16.16 26.34 0.95
CA LYS A 298 -16.60 27.65 0.53
C LYS A 298 -17.68 27.48 -0.52
N SER A 299 -18.76 28.24 -0.38
CA SER A 299 -19.85 28.26 -1.35
C SER A 299 -19.39 28.92 -2.66
N ILE A 300 -20.16 28.72 -3.73
CA ILE A 300 -19.95 29.40 -5.01
C ILE A 300 -20.00 30.93 -4.89
N SER A 301 -20.78 31.45 -3.92
CA SER A 301 -20.87 32.88 -3.60
C SER A 301 -19.72 33.40 -2.73
N GLY A 302 -18.80 32.52 -2.32
CA GLY A 302 -17.64 32.85 -1.50
C GLY A 302 -17.91 32.84 0.02
N LYS A 303 -19.08 32.38 0.47
CA LYS A 303 -19.40 32.25 1.88
C LYS A 303 -18.65 31.06 2.46
N TRP A 304 -17.96 31.27 3.57
CA TRP A 304 -17.30 30.19 4.30
C TRP A 304 -18.31 29.31 5.01
N ASN A 305 -18.08 28.01 4.93
CA ASN A 305 -18.77 27.01 5.72
C ASN A 305 -17.69 26.25 6.51
N CYS A 306 -17.33 26.79 7.69
CA CYS A 306 -16.40 26.17 8.64
C CYS A 306 -17.20 25.66 9.86
N PRO A 307 -18.07 24.64 9.77
CA PRO A 307 -18.64 23.99 10.93
C PRO A 307 -17.52 23.55 11.88
N GLU A 308 -17.78 23.70 13.17
CA GLU A 308 -16.87 23.40 14.28
C GLU A 308 -16.11 22.09 14.07
N LEU A 309 -14.86 22.13 13.58
CA LEU A 309 -13.84 21.06 13.64
C LEU A 309 -14.27 19.59 13.34
N THR A 310 -15.46 19.34 12.80
CA THR A 310 -16.11 18.02 12.70
C THR A 310 -16.56 17.70 11.27
N PHE A 311 -15.80 18.13 10.27
CA PHE A 311 -16.03 17.62 8.92
C PHE A 311 -15.63 16.15 8.88
N ALA A 312 -16.58 15.24 9.08
CA ALA A 312 -16.44 13.95 8.44
C ALA A 312 -16.56 14.23 6.93
N ASP A 313 -15.46 14.17 6.19
CA ASP A 313 -15.39 14.44 4.75
C ASP A 313 -15.99 13.27 3.92
N GLY A 314 -17.03 12.65 4.47
CA GLY A 314 -17.90 11.67 3.83
C GLY A 314 -17.31 10.27 3.64
N TRP A 315 -16.00 10.07 3.76
CA TRP A 315 -15.38 8.79 3.41
C TRP A 315 -14.38 8.26 4.46
N ASP A 316 -13.24 8.89 4.77
CA ASP A 316 -12.28 8.33 5.76
C ASP A 316 -11.36 9.37 6.47
N SER A 317 -11.73 10.65 6.58
CA SER A 317 -10.87 11.69 7.21
C SER A 317 -11.65 12.95 7.63
N ASP A 318 -10.95 13.90 8.26
CA ASP A 318 -11.48 15.22 8.61
C ASP A 318 -10.49 16.38 8.38
N ALA A 319 -10.93 17.60 8.71
CA ALA A 319 -10.17 18.83 8.55
C ALA A 319 -8.82 18.86 9.30
N TRP A 320 -8.63 18.09 10.39
CA TRP A 320 -7.35 18.01 11.10
C TRP A 320 -6.27 17.34 10.27
N HIS A 321 -6.64 16.28 9.58
CA HIS A 321 -5.74 15.48 8.77
C HIS A 321 -5.30 16.24 7.51
N TYR A 322 -6.23 16.94 6.85
CA TYR A 322 -5.91 17.78 5.68
C TYR A 322 -5.26 19.13 6.02
N ARG A 323 -5.24 19.51 7.31
CA ARG A 323 -4.66 20.78 7.79
C ARG A 323 -3.20 20.98 7.38
N PHE A 324 -2.48 19.88 7.20
CA PHE A 324 -1.05 19.85 6.87
C PHE A 324 -0.77 19.38 5.43
N PHE A 325 -1.80 19.16 4.61
CA PHE A 325 -1.68 18.60 3.26
C PHE A 325 -1.45 19.66 2.18
N VAL A 326 -0.23 20.21 2.14
CA VAL A 326 0.27 21.02 1.01
C VAL A 326 1.69 20.56 0.65
N PRO A 327 1.84 19.31 0.18
CA PRO A 327 3.14 18.70 -0.01
C PRO A 327 4.00 19.43 -1.05
N HIS A 328 3.44 20.18 -1.99
CA HIS A 328 4.22 20.92 -3.01
C HIS A 328 4.76 22.29 -2.54
N ASP A 329 4.21 22.88 -1.47
CA ASP A 329 4.52 24.27 -1.08
C ASP A 329 4.61 24.46 0.45
N ILE A 330 5.36 23.58 1.10
CA ILE A 330 5.52 23.52 2.57
C ILE A 330 5.96 24.86 3.18
N PRO A 331 6.94 25.61 2.63
CA PRO A 331 7.31 26.92 3.19
C PRO A 331 6.15 27.90 3.22
N ARG A 332 5.27 27.87 2.20
CA ARG A 332 4.09 28.74 2.17
C ARG A 332 3.00 28.23 3.10
N LEU A 333 2.80 26.92 3.22
CA LEU A 333 1.92 26.33 4.24
C LEU A 333 2.30 26.84 5.64
N ILE A 334 3.59 26.80 6.01
CA ILE A 334 4.07 27.31 7.30
C ILE A 334 3.71 28.79 7.48
N SER A 335 3.84 29.60 6.42
CA SER A 335 3.47 31.02 6.50
C SER A 335 1.97 31.27 6.73
N LEU A 336 1.09 30.33 6.34
CA LEU A 336 -0.35 30.44 6.61
C LEU A 336 -0.67 30.37 8.11
N PHE A 337 0.17 29.71 8.90
CA PHE A 337 0.05 29.66 10.36
C PHE A 337 0.62 30.91 11.05
N GLY A 338 1.23 31.82 10.28
CA GLY A 338 1.77 33.10 10.73
C GLY A 338 3.22 33.05 11.25
N SER A 339 3.71 31.91 11.72
CA SER A 339 5.13 31.73 12.08
C SER A 339 5.53 30.26 12.15
N LYS A 340 6.85 29.98 12.13
CA LYS A 340 7.38 28.62 12.33
C LYS A 340 7.00 28.07 13.71
N GLU A 341 6.99 28.90 14.75
CA GLU A 341 6.67 28.52 16.12
C GLU A 341 5.20 28.11 16.24
N LYS A 342 4.28 28.88 15.63
CA LYS A 342 2.85 28.53 15.60
C LYS A 342 2.60 27.24 14.83
N PHE A 343 3.25 27.07 13.68
CA PHE A 343 3.18 25.83 12.91
C PHE A 343 3.69 24.63 13.71
N THR A 344 4.85 24.78 14.38
CA THR A 344 5.46 23.75 15.23
C THR A 344 4.51 23.35 16.35
N ALA A 345 3.93 24.32 17.06
CA ALA A 345 2.98 24.03 18.14
C ALA A 345 1.72 23.31 17.65
N ALA A 346 1.19 23.69 16.48
CA ALA A 346 0.04 23.01 15.87
C ALA A 346 0.37 21.56 15.48
N LEU A 347 1.55 21.32 14.92
CA LEU A 347 1.99 19.98 14.53
C LEU A 347 2.33 19.10 15.74
N GLU A 348 2.93 19.66 16.79
CA GLU A 348 3.13 18.95 18.07
C GLU A 348 1.80 18.57 18.71
N GLN A 349 0.80 19.46 18.68
CA GLN A 349 -0.54 19.14 19.19
C GLN A 349 -1.21 18.01 18.40
N PHE A 350 -1.02 17.99 17.08
CA PHE A 350 -1.49 16.91 16.24
C PHE A 350 -0.78 15.58 16.56
N ALA A 351 0.49 15.61 16.96
CA ALA A 351 1.30 14.41 17.17
C ALA A 351 1.25 13.85 18.61
N LYS A 352 0.99 14.68 19.63
CA LYS A 352 1.26 14.34 21.03
C LYS A 352 0.50 13.12 21.55
N ASP A 353 -0.78 12.98 21.18
CA ASP A 353 -1.65 11.92 21.71
C ASP A 353 -1.98 10.85 20.64
N SER A 354 -1.32 10.89 19.47
CA SER A 354 -1.59 9.97 18.34
C SER A 354 -1.33 8.50 18.65
N PHE A 355 -0.53 8.20 19.68
CA PHE A 355 -0.22 6.84 20.10
C PHE A 355 -1.32 6.21 20.97
N ASP A 356 -2.03 7.06 21.72
CA ASP A 356 -3.11 6.62 22.60
C ASP A 356 -4.46 6.58 21.84
N PHE A 357 -4.54 7.34 20.75
CA PHE A 357 -5.70 7.40 19.85
C PHE A 357 -5.36 7.05 18.39
N PRO A 358 -4.83 5.85 18.09
CA PRO A 358 -4.46 5.45 16.73
C PRO A 358 -5.65 5.03 15.86
N PHE A 359 -6.89 5.40 16.22
CA PHE A 359 -8.12 4.79 15.69
C PHE A 359 -9.01 5.78 14.90
N THR A 360 -9.90 5.21 14.09
CA THR A 360 -10.66 5.83 12.98
C THR A 360 -11.86 6.71 13.38
N VAL A 361 -12.00 7.12 14.65
CA VAL A 361 -13.20 7.83 15.12
C VAL A 361 -13.07 9.33 14.82
N LEU A 362 -13.90 9.82 13.90
CA LEU A 362 -13.91 11.22 13.49
C LEU A 362 -14.94 12.04 14.31
N PRO A 363 -14.63 13.29 14.68
CA PRO A 363 -13.37 13.98 14.39
C PRO A 363 -12.20 13.49 15.26
N ASN A 364 -11.05 13.33 14.63
CA ASN A 364 -9.80 12.97 15.28
C ASN A 364 -8.80 14.12 15.14
N PRO A 365 -8.50 14.85 16.23
CA PRO A 365 -7.54 15.95 16.21
C PRO A 365 -6.08 15.51 16.25
N PHE A 366 -5.81 14.21 16.15
CA PHE A 366 -4.50 13.61 16.26
C PHE A 366 -4.10 12.91 14.98
N TYR A 367 -2.80 12.78 14.77
CA TYR A 367 -2.22 12.04 13.66
C TYR A 367 -2.75 10.61 13.61
N TRP A 368 -3.17 10.17 12.44
CA TRP A 368 -3.61 8.80 12.16
C TRP A 368 -2.65 8.10 11.20
N GLY A 369 -1.76 7.26 11.76
CA GLY A 369 -0.76 6.53 10.98
C GLY A 369 -1.27 5.34 10.17
N GLY A 370 -2.58 5.09 10.17
CA GLY A 370 -3.22 4.00 9.45
C GLY A 370 -3.88 4.41 8.14
N ASN A 371 -3.71 5.67 7.71
CA ASN A 371 -4.35 6.22 6.52
C ASN A 371 -3.42 7.24 5.82
N GLU A 372 -3.57 7.43 4.51
CA GLU A 372 -2.58 8.06 3.64
C GLU A 372 -2.37 9.56 3.85
N HIS A 373 -3.44 10.27 4.21
CA HIS A 373 -3.46 11.73 4.27
C HIS A 373 -2.42 12.29 5.25
N ASP A 374 -2.05 11.52 6.27
CA ASP A 374 -1.17 11.94 7.36
C ASP A 374 0.27 11.49 7.21
N LEU A 375 0.57 10.48 6.40
CA LEU A 375 1.86 9.79 6.39
C LEU A 375 3.10 10.71 6.24
N MET A 376 2.93 11.86 5.61
CA MET A 376 3.98 12.87 5.44
C MET A 376 4.10 13.85 6.63
N SER A 377 3.03 14.06 7.41
CA SER A 377 2.87 15.14 8.38
C SER A 377 4.01 15.22 9.40
N MET A 378 4.48 14.09 9.93
CA MET A 378 5.59 14.08 10.91
C MET A 378 6.94 14.51 10.33
N TYR A 379 7.11 14.41 9.02
CA TYR A 379 8.30 14.91 8.34
C TYR A 379 8.30 16.43 8.17
N LEU A 380 7.17 17.12 8.42
CA LEU A 380 7.09 18.58 8.32
C LEU A 380 7.88 19.30 9.42
N PHE A 381 8.20 18.65 10.54
CA PHE A 381 9.10 19.22 11.56
C PHE A 381 10.51 19.54 10.99
N ASN A 382 10.94 18.85 9.94
CA ASN A 382 12.18 19.14 9.22
C ASN A 382 12.22 20.56 8.61
N TYR A 383 11.07 21.16 8.31
CA TYR A 383 10.98 22.52 7.74
C TYR A 383 10.97 23.63 8.80
N VAL A 384 10.74 23.28 10.06
CA VAL A 384 10.64 24.23 11.19
C VAL A 384 11.76 24.06 12.21
N ASP A 385 12.93 23.59 11.74
CA ASP A 385 14.15 23.47 12.54
C ASP A 385 14.00 22.54 13.76
N ARG A 386 13.07 21.57 13.68
CA ARG A 386 12.75 20.57 14.71
C ARG A 386 12.89 19.14 14.21
N ALA A 387 13.95 18.85 13.45
CA ALA A 387 14.21 17.50 12.95
C ALA A 387 14.30 16.44 14.08
N ASP A 388 14.60 16.85 15.31
CA ASP A 388 14.52 16.01 16.52
C ASP A 388 13.12 15.43 16.73
N LEU A 389 12.06 16.18 16.41
CA LEU A 389 10.68 15.71 16.51
C LEU A 389 10.30 14.77 15.35
N THR A 390 10.75 15.04 14.12
CA THR A 390 10.58 14.07 13.03
C THR A 390 11.20 12.73 13.41
N GLN A 391 12.44 12.75 13.92
CA GLN A 391 13.13 11.55 14.39
C GLN A 391 12.35 10.84 15.49
N TYR A 392 11.89 11.57 16.50
CA TYR A 392 11.13 11.02 17.62
C TYR A 392 9.80 10.38 17.17
N TYR A 393 8.91 11.16 16.53
CA TYR A 393 7.56 10.71 16.21
C TYR A 393 7.56 9.57 15.19
N VAL A 394 8.36 9.66 14.12
CA VAL A 394 8.45 8.58 13.12
C VAL A 394 8.93 7.27 13.77
N ARG A 395 9.90 7.35 14.69
CA ARG A 395 10.40 6.17 15.41
C ARG A 395 9.39 5.58 16.37
N GLN A 396 8.69 6.43 17.12
CA GLN A 396 7.61 5.98 17.99
C GLN A 396 6.45 5.38 17.20
N MET A 397 6.13 5.89 16.01
CA MET A 397 5.08 5.33 15.15
C MET A 397 5.46 3.94 14.64
N MET A 398 6.70 3.75 14.15
CA MET A 398 7.17 2.42 13.75
C MET A 398 7.16 1.42 14.91
N ASP A 399 7.49 1.86 16.13
CA ASP A 399 7.57 0.99 17.31
C ASP A 399 6.19 0.63 17.89
N ARG A 400 5.26 1.60 17.92
CA ARG A 400 3.98 1.46 18.61
C ARG A 400 2.83 1.03 17.72
N LEU A 401 2.88 1.37 16.43
CA LEU A 401 1.76 1.18 15.52
C LEU A 401 1.94 -0.04 14.60
N TYR A 402 3.14 -0.60 14.54
CA TYR A 402 3.46 -1.78 13.75
C TYR A 402 3.87 -2.94 14.65
N SER A 403 3.46 -4.16 14.28
CA SER A 403 3.92 -5.38 14.94
C SER A 403 4.03 -6.54 13.95
N VAL A 404 4.54 -7.67 14.44
CA VAL A 404 4.65 -8.92 13.65
C VAL A 404 3.39 -9.79 13.72
N ASN A 405 2.34 -9.31 14.38
CA ASN A 405 1.09 -10.03 14.58
C ASN A 405 0.16 -9.88 13.36
N PRO A 406 -0.90 -10.71 13.27
CA PRO A 406 -1.90 -10.57 12.22
C PRO A 406 -2.54 -9.18 12.15
N ASP A 407 -2.78 -8.52 13.27
CA ASP A 407 -3.25 -7.14 13.40
C ASP A 407 -2.12 -6.10 13.44
N GLY A 408 -0.92 -6.46 12.98
CA GLY A 408 0.30 -5.66 13.13
C GLY A 408 0.46 -4.48 12.17
N LEU A 409 -0.58 -4.10 11.42
CA LEU A 409 -0.58 -2.88 10.61
C LEU A 409 -1.56 -1.85 11.18
N PRO A 410 -1.23 -0.55 11.14
CA PRO A 410 -2.03 0.50 11.79
C PRO A 410 -3.36 0.83 11.09
N GLY A 411 -3.59 0.25 9.93
CA GLY A 411 -4.75 0.46 9.06
C GLY A 411 -4.60 -0.39 7.80
N ASN A 412 -5.39 -0.11 6.78
CA ASN A 412 -5.27 -0.77 5.48
C ASN A 412 -3.84 -0.65 4.96
N ASN A 413 -3.30 -1.72 4.35
CA ASN A 413 -1.98 -1.63 3.73
C ASN A 413 -2.01 -0.90 2.39
N ASP A 414 -3.20 -0.72 1.80
CA ASP A 414 -3.47 -0.02 0.54
C ASP A 414 -2.44 -0.30 -0.55
N TYR A 415 -2.39 -1.57 -0.95
CA TYR A 415 -1.50 -2.08 -2.00
C TYR A 415 0.01 -1.85 -1.74
N GLY A 416 0.39 -1.73 -0.46
CA GLY A 416 1.77 -1.60 -0.01
C GLY A 416 2.15 -0.20 0.46
N THR A 417 1.21 0.72 0.59
CA THR A 417 1.45 2.09 1.07
C THR A 417 1.97 2.11 2.50
N MET A 418 1.31 1.43 3.44
CA MET A 418 1.78 1.37 4.84
C MET A 418 3.11 0.61 4.97
N SER A 419 3.28 -0.47 4.22
CA SER A 419 4.55 -1.21 4.14
C SER A 419 5.69 -0.34 3.58
N ALA A 420 5.43 0.43 2.52
CA ALA A 420 6.41 1.33 1.94
C ALA A 420 6.78 2.46 2.90
N TRP A 421 5.81 3.01 3.63
CA TRP A 421 6.07 4.02 4.67
C TRP A 421 7.02 3.48 5.73
N PHE A 422 6.77 2.27 6.24
CA PHE A 422 7.65 1.62 7.22
C PHE A 422 9.05 1.40 6.66
N VAL A 423 9.17 0.83 5.46
CA VAL A 423 10.47 0.55 4.82
C VAL A 423 11.27 1.84 4.63
N TRP A 424 10.68 2.88 4.04
CA TRP A 424 11.33 4.18 3.86
C TRP A 424 11.78 4.76 5.20
N SER A 425 10.87 4.83 6.18
CA SER A 425 11.18 5.33 7.52
C SER A 425 12.30 4.54 8.20
N ALA A 426 12.36 3.22 8.01
CA ALA A 426 13.41 2.35 8.52
C ALA A 426 14.77 2.58 7.83
N LEU A 427 14.80 3.02 6.56
CA LEU A 427 16.01 3.52 5.90
C LEU A 427 16.49 4.86 6.48
N GLY A 428 15.66 5.56 7.26
CA GLY A 428 15.90 6.92 7.70
C GLY A 428 15.65 7.96 6.61
N LEU A 429 14.94 7.61 5.53
CA LEU A 429 14.62 8.51 4.41
C LEU A 429 13.14 8.40 4.05
N TYR A 430 12.47 9.50 3.71
CA TYR A 430 11.10 9.43 3.21
C TYR A 430 10.91 10.30 1.97
N PRO A 431 10.36 9.77 0.87
CA PRO A 431 10.20 10.53 -0.37
C PRO A 431 9.08 11.56 -0.25
N ARG A 432 9.37 12.81 -0.62
CA ARG A 432 8.34 13.81 -0.86
C ARG A 432 7.79 13.60 -2.27
N ALA A 433 6.66 12.91 -2.37
CA ALA A 433 6.01 12.60 -3.64
C ALA A 433 5.83 13.86 -4.51
N GLY A 434 5.98 13.70 -5.83
CA GLY A 434 5.90 14.81 -6.79
C GLY A 434 7.12 15.73 -6.81
N SER A 435 8.17 15.45 -6.03
CA SER A 435 9.42 16.20 -6.00
C SER A 435 10.65 15.27 -6.10
N SER A 436 11.85 15.86 -6.18
CA SER A 436 13.13 15.16 -6.08
C SER A 436 13.65 15.05 -4.64
N GLU A 437 12.93 15.57 -3.65
CA GLU A 437 13.40 15.68 -2.27
C GLU A 437 13.06 14.43 -1.44
N TYR A 438 14.01 14.01 -0.63
CA TYR A 438 13.83 13.03 0.44
C TYR A 438 14.00 13.72 1.80
N PHE A 439 13.05 13.50 2.70
CA PHE A 439 13.15 13.88 4.10
C PHE A 439 14.11 12.96 4.83
N VAL A 440 14.97 13.54 5.66
CA VAL A 440 15.85 12.79 6.55
C VAL A 440 15.09 12.47 7.84
N GLY A 441 15.10 11.19 8.23
CA GLY A 441 14.53 10.66 9.47
C GLY A 441 15.60 10.01 10.35
N SER A 442 15.24 8.90 11.01
CA SER A 442 16.15 8.12 11.87
C SER A 442 16.14 6.62 11.50
N PRO A 443 17.23 6.06 10.94
CA PRO A 443 17.26 4.68 10.45
C PRO A 443 17.14 3.63 11.57
N LEU A 444 16.53 2.49 11.26
CA LEU A 444 16.24 1.38 12.19
C LEU A 444 17.41 0.42 12.42
N PHE A 445 18.45 0.48 11.59
CA PHE A 445 19.55 -0.49 11.60
C PHE A 445 20.93 0.18 11.61
N GLU A 446 21.93 -0.57 12.09
CA GLU A 446 23.33 -0.16 12.11
C GLU A 446 23.92 0.02 10.71
N SER A 447 23.57 -0.87 9.78
CA SER A 447 24.02 -0.81 8.38
C SER A 447 22.90 -1.30 7.47
N ILE A 448 22.67 -0.56 6.38
CA ILE A 448 21.70 -0.89 5.34
C ILE A 448 22.36 -0.71 3.98
N GLN A 449 22.17 -1.69 3.09
CA GLN A 449 22.59 -1.61 1.70
C GLN A 449 21.37 -1.72 0.80
N VAL A 450 21.14 -0.70 -0.02
CA VAL A 450 20.08 -0.69 -1.03
C VAL A 450 20.72 -0.79 -2.41
N GLU A 451 20.53 -1.91 -3.08
CA GLU A 451 20.89 -2.08 -4.49
C GLU A 451 19.83 -1.39 -5.37
N ARG A 452 20.26 -0.48 -6.23
CA ARG A 452 19.37 0.22 -7.19
C ARG A 452 19.45 -0.44 -8.56
N GLU A 453 18.41 -0.24 -9.37
CA GLU A 453 18.30 -0.84 -10.71
C GLU A 453 19.49 -0.55 -11.64
N ASN A 454 20.16 0.60 -11.46
CA ASN A 454 21.35 0.97 -12.24
C ASN A 454 22.67 0.35 -11.72
N GLY A 455 22.60 -0.54 -10.72
CA GLY A 455 23.76 -1.17 -10.07
C GLY A 455 24.49 -0.28 -9.06
N CYS A 456 23.99 0.94 -8.80
CA CYS A 456 24.50 1.83 -7.77
C CYS A 456 23.96 1.40 -6.40
N PHE A 457 24.83 1.25 -5.40
CA PHE A 457 24.43 0.99 -4.03
C PHE A 457 24.20 2.29 -3.26
N LEU A 458 23.18 2.33 -2.42
CA LEU A 458 23.07 3.29 -1.33
C LEU A 458 23.44 2.56 -0.03
N SER A 459 24.57 2.94 0.55
CA SER A 459 25.08 2.43 1.82
C SER A 459 24.69 3.41 2.92
N ILE A 460 23.90 2.96 3.88
CA ILE A 460 23.47 3.74 5.04
C ILE A 460 24.15 3.15 6.27
N GLU A 461 24.93 3.96 6.99
CA GLU A 461 25.69 3.53 8.16
C GLU A 461 25.33 4.39 9.37
N SER A 462 24.99 3.74 10.49
CA SER A 462 24.58 4.39 11.74
C SER A 462 25.67 4.21 12.80
N TYR A 463 26.31 5.32 13.19
CA TYR A 463 27.34 5.36 14.22
C TYR A 463 26.76 5.72 15.58
N ASN A 464 27.25 5.08 16.65
CA ASN A 464 26.72 5.15 18.01
C ASN A 464 25.24 4.75 18.11
N PHE A 465 24.81 3.86 17.21
CA PHE A 465 23.43 3.41 17.11
C PHE A 465 22.94 2.80 18.42
N LYS A 466 21.73 3.17 18.82
CA LYS A 466 20.99 2.57 19.92
C LYS A 466 19.56 2.37 19.44
N PRO A 467 19.01 1.14 19.50
CA PRO A 467 17.63 0.86 19.05
C PRO A 467 16.58 1.81 19.66
N ASP A 468 16.77 2.18 20.93
CA ASP A 468 15.79 2.99 21.68
C ASP A 468 16.05 4.51 21.59
N SER A 469 17.09 4.95 20.85
CA SER A 469 17.43 6.36 20.72
C SER A 469 17.23 6.83 19.28
N PRO A 470 16.19 7.62 18.99
CA PRO A 470 15.95 8.13 17.64
C PRO A 470 16.84 9.33 17.27
N LYS A 471 17.60 9.88 18.22
CA LYS A 471 18.21 11.20 18.09
C LYS A 471 19.49 11.17 17.25
N ILE A 472 19.47 11.93 16.15
CA ILE A 472 20.60 12.11 15.24
C ILE A 472 21.27 13.47 15.50
N LEU A 473 22.59 13.46 15.70
CA LEU A 473 23.41 14.66 15.87
C LEU A 473 23.82 15.29 14.54
N LYS A 474 24.18 14.46 13.56
CA LYS A 474 24.53 14.90 12.21
C LYS A 474 24.34 13.78 11.20
N VAL A 475 24.14 14.17 9.96
CA VAL A 475 24.09 13.27 8.81
C VAL A 475 25.16 13.69 7.81
N VAL A 476 25.88 12.73 7.23
CA VAL A 476 26.96 12.97 6.28
C VAL A 476 26.67 12.20 5.00
N LEU A 477 26.59 12.91 3.88
CA LEU A 477 26.41 12.34 2.54
C LEU A 477 27.71 12.45 1.76
N ASN A 478 28.29 11.31 1.39
CA ASN A 478 29.57 11.22 0.66
C ASN A 478 30.70 12.06 1.30
N GLY A 479 30.79 12.06 2.63
CA GLY A 479 31.79 12.81 3.40
C GLY A 479 31.42 14.28 3.65
N GLN A 480 30.29 14.78 3.15
CA GLN A 480 29.81 16.14 3.40
C GLN A 480 28.67 16.16 4.42
N VAL A 481 28.81 16.97 5.47
CA VAL A 481 27.76 17.15 6.47
C VAL A 481 26.55 17.83 5.82
N LEU A 482 25.37 17.24 5.98
CA LEU A 482 24.12 17.86 5.56
C LEU A 482 23.83 19.09 6.43
N THR A 483 23.61 20.24 5.80
CA THR A 483 23.24 21.47 6.50
C THR A 483 21.74 21.60 6.73
N ARG A 484 20.95 20.71 6.11
CA ARG A 484 19.49 20.64 6.19
C ARG A 484 19.04 19.18 6.19
N PRO A 485 17.91 18.84 6.82
CA PRO A 485 17.38 17.47 6.90
C PRO A 485 16.69 17.02 5.59
N PHE A 486 17.29 17.34 4.44
CA PHE A 486 16.78 17.03 3.12
C PHE A 486 17.91 16.52 2.22
N ILE A 487 17.59 15.58 1.34
CA ILE A 487 18.48 15.10 0.29
C ILE A 487 17.74 15.22 -1.04
N ASP A 488 18.33 15.90 -2.02
CA ASP A 488 17.82 15.88 -3.39
C ASP A 488 18.27 14.60 -4.10
N HIS A 489 17.40 14.02 -4.93
CA HIS A 489 17.67 12.79 -5.67
C HIS A 489 18.97 12.85 -6.48
N SER A 490 19.32 14.02 -7.02
CA SER A 490 20.57 14.20 -7.76
C SER A 490 21.82 13.94 -6.90
N GLN A 491 21.75 14.17 -5.58
CA GLN A 491 22.84 13.92 -4.64
C GLN A 491 23.01 12.42 -4.34
N LEU A 492 22.00 11.60 -4.64
CA LEU A 492 22.05 10.15 -4.51
C LEU A 492 22.56 9.46 -5.77
N ASN A 493 22.97 10.19 -6.81
CA ASN A 493 23.56 9.57 -8.00
C ASN A 493 24.99 9.10 -7.74
N CYS A 494 25.30 7.89 -8.22
CA CYS A 494 26.69 7.44 -8.30
C CYS A 494 27.48 8.38 -9.22
N VAL A 495 28.63 8.85 -8.74
CA VAL A 495 29.55 9.70 -9.49
C VAL A 495 30.58 8.82 -10.19
N ASN A 496 30.99 9.18 -11.41
CA ASN A 496 31.88 8.38 -12.27
C ASN A 496 33.03 7.71 -11.49
N GLY A 497 33.04 6.37 -11.46
CA GLY A 497 34.05 5.54 -10.80
C GLY A 497 33.67 5.02 -9.40
N LYS A 498 32.58 5.51 -8.80
CA LYS A 498 32.03 4.96 -7.55
C LYS A 498 30.74 4.20 -7.84
N ASN A 499 30.67 2.96 -7.37
CA ASN A 499 29.46 2.14 -7.45
C ASN A 499 28.57 2.28 -6.20
N SER A 500 28.86 3.23 -5.32
CA SER A 500 28.06 3.48 -4.13
C SER A 500 27.98 4.96 -3.73
N VAL A 501 26.86 5.30 -3.11
CA VAL A 501 26.63 6.53 -2.34
C VAL A 501 26.61 6.16 -0.88
N LYS A 502 27.33 6.90 -0.04
CA LYS A 502 27.41 6.65 1.40
C LYS A 502 26.64 7.72 2.16
N LEU A 503 25.69 7.30 2.99
CA LEU A 503 24.91 8.14 3.89
C LEU A 503 25.18 7.68 5.33
N GLU A 504 25.71 8.57 6.16
CA GLU A 504 26.17 8.24 7.50
C GLU A 504 25.38 9.03 8.54
N TYR A 505 24.75 8.34 9.48
CA TYR A 505 24.01 8.90 10.60
C TYR A 505 24.84 8.80 11.87
N PHE A 506 24.98 9.89 12.61
CA PHE A 506 25.69 9.90 13.90
C PHE A 506 24.68 10.14 15.02
N PHE A 507 24.43 9.12 15.83
CA PHE A 507 23.48 9.16 16.94
C PHE A 507 24.08 9.82 18.18
N ALA A 508 23.20 10.27 19.07
CA ALA A 508 23.53 11.01 20.30
C ALA A 508 24.03 10.16 21.48
#